data_AF-A0AAW5QRJ4-F1
#
_entry.id   AF-A0AAW5QRJ4-F1
#
_cell.length_a   1.000
_cell.length_b   1.000
_cell.length_c   1.000
_cell.angle_alpha   90.00
_cell.angle_beta   90.00
_cell.angle_gamma   90.00
#
_symmetry.space_group_name_H-M   'P 1'
#
loop_
_entity.id
_entity.type
_entity.pdbx_description
1 polymer ?
#
loop_
_entity_poly.entity_id
_entity_poly.type
_entity_poly.pdbx_seq_one_letter_code
_entity_poly.pdbx_strand_id
1 'polypeptide(L)'
;MNISKTFMAALGLIVAACTVVAFLPDHAFAAAGHPAASPALAVAGDIFQHLAGNAVEYMAIPVAVMRANLKELEQRAKAKEAEIKDDTPADQVESIRTEHRSLVEEIEQLRSDIAAAEEAAAAETDPPAPVAGQQAEGAGDDVEGRVQRALAGERSRVAEIQSLATRHGLGEAFVAQHTSAGSDIATVRTAVLDELATRGDRNPVFPHVELGGLDETTSRREGMRDALAARLARAGGNRSVQVPEHARQWAERDIAEIAAECINWRGSLRTGRQVTEMFQRAFHTTSDFPGIFTDAMNVRLLDRYEAAAPTYRLFSARMTTPDFKAMNVIRAGDFPALQPVTESGEIKGGTFGESKEVVQTKPYGVQLRITRQMLINDQLGAIEQMLGSYGVRVADWENDLVFSVLLSASGAGPTLLTDNKAVFHTGHGNLTGTGTAITVASIGIGRAMMAKQKSLDGIKLNLKPKTILCGPDSITSAEQLVATITPSAPGNAVPESMRNLMPASDASIPDYAWYLFADPEVAPVFVYSNLEGFEGPRLTAEDTFDVQGMKVKLEHDFGAGASDYRGAYRNAGAAPV
;
A
#
# COMPACT_ATOMS: atom_id res chain seq x y z
N MET A 1 7.87 -3.63 16.70
CA MET A 1 7.45 -2.75 15.59
C MET A 1 8.57 -1.74 15.40
N ASN A 2 9.45 -1.93 14.41
CA ASN A 2 10.63 -1.09 14.21
C ASN A 2 10.23 0.17 13.46
N ILE A 3 10.07 1.27 14.21
CA ILE A 3 9.86 2.60 13.64
C ILE A 3 11.23 3.10 13.13
N SER A 4 11.26 3.55 11.88
CA SER A 4 12.48 3.99 11.21
C SER A 4 13.16 5.16 11.94
N LYS A 5 14.49 5.11 12.06
CA LYS A 5 15.34 6.15 12.67
C LYS A 5 15.14 7.54 12.02
N THR A 6 14.73 7.58 10.76
CA THR A 6 14.39 8.82 10.05
C THR A 6 13.10 9.47 10.56
N PHE A 7 12.16 8.69 11.10
CA PHE A 7 10.89 9.19 11.62
C PHE A 7 11.05 9.83 13.01
N MET A 8 11.94 9.29 13.85
CA MET A 8 12.28 9.92 15.13
C MET A 8 13.11 11.20 14.96
N ALA A 9 14.00 11.26 13.97
CA ALA A 9 14.74 12.48 13.65
C ALA A 9 13.83 13.61 13.14
N ALA A 10 12.83 13.28 12.32
CA ALA A 10 11.82 14.23 11.85
C ALA A 10 10.94 14.76 12.99
N LEU A 11 10.55 13.90 13.94
CA LEU A 11 9.77 14.30 15.11
C LEU A 11 10.57 15.22 16.05
N GLY A 12 11.86 14.93 16.25
CA GLY A 12 12.75 15.77 17.05
C GLY A 12 12.98 17.16 16.44
N LEU A 13 13.09 17.24 15.12
CA LEU A 13 13.25 18.52 14.40
C LEU A 13 11.97 19.37 14.47
N ILE A 14 10.79 18.75 14.43
CA ILE A 14 9.49 19.44 14.53
C ILE A 14 9.28 20.00 15.94
N VAL A 15 9.65 19.24 16.98
CA VAL A 15 9.55 19.71 18.37
C VAL A 15 10.56 20.83 18.65
N ALA A 16 11.78 20.74 18.12
CA ALA A 16 12.79 21.80 18.22
C ALA A 16 12.37 23.09 17.47
N ALA A 17 11.73 22.96 16.31
CA ALA A 17 11.19 24.10 15.57
C ALA A 17 10.03 24.78 16.33
N CYS A 18 9.20 24.02 17.04
CA CYS A 18 8.13 24.57 17.89
C CYS A 18 8.68 25.31 19.12
N THR A 19 9.81 24.88 19.70
CA THR A 19 10.44 25.57 20.84
C THR A 19 11.11 26.89 20.45
N VAL A 20 11.62 27.02 19.23
CA VAL A 20 12.22 28.29 18.74
C VAL A 20 11.16 29.36 18.47
N VAL A 21 9.95 28.96 18.07
CA VAL A 21 8.82 29.89 17.85
C VAL A 21 8.25 30.43 19.17
N ALA A 22 8.42 29.70 20.28
CA ALA A 22 7.93 30.11 21.60
C ALA A 22 8.78 31.21 22.29
N PHE A 23 9.99 31.50 21.79
CA PHE A 23 10.94 32.42 22.45
C PHE A 23 11.21 33.74 21.68
N LEU A 24 10.43 34.05 20.64
CA LEU A 24 10.52 35.36 20.00
C LEU A 24 9.79 36.43 20.85
N PRO A 25 10.48 37.50 21.30
CA PRO A 25 9.83 38.58 22.03
C PRO A 25 8.88 39.37 21.12
N ASP A 26 7.68 39.70 21.63
CA ASP A 26 6.53 40.34 20.97
C ASP A 26 6.79 41.69 20.25
N HIS A 27 8.01 42.20 20.21
CA HIS A 27 8.33 43.54 19.69
C HIS A 27 8.70 43.53 18.20
N ALA A 28 8.89 42.36 17.58
CA ALA A 28 9.42 42.26 16.21
C ALA A 28 8.36 42.35 15.09
N PHE A 29 7.06 42.35 15.40
CA PHE A 29 5.98 42.32 14.39
C PHE A 29 5.30 43.68 14.10
N ALA A 30 5.82 44.81 14.60
CA ALA A 30 5.19 46.13 14.46
C ALA A 30 5.67 46.97 13.25
N ALA A 31 6.53 46.47 12.37
CA ALA A 31 7.14 47.28 11.29
C ALA A 31 6.97 46.68 9.89
N ALA A 32 5.75 46.33 9.48
CA ALA A 32 5.39 46.25 8.06
C ALA A 32 3.87 46.33 7.91
N GLY A 33 3.38 47.34 7.20
CA GLY A 33 1.95 47.58 7.04
C GLY A 33 1.27 46.68 5.99
N HIS A 34 -0.02 46.42 6.25
CA HIS A 34 -1.12 46.09 5.31
C HIS A 34 -1.35 44.61 4.86
N PRO A 35 -2.61 44.22 4.49
CA PRO A 35 -3.50 43.48 5.40
C PRO A 35 -4.07 42.14 4.85
N ALA A 36 -4.78 41.44 5.76
CA ALA A 36 -5.71 40.31 5.61
C ALA A 36 -5.14 38.88 5.58
N ALA A 37 -4.85 38.38 6.80
CA ALA A 37 -4.59 36.97 7.11
C ALA A 37 -5.89 36.18 7.37
N SER A 38 -5.85 34.91 6.99
CA SER A 38 -6.91 33.90 6.95
C SER A 38 -7.21 33.29 8.34
N PRO A 39 -8.36 32.61 8.54
CA PRO A 39 -8.83 32.12 9.85
C PRO A 39 -8.03 30.94 10.47
N ALA A 40 -6.91 30.53 9.87
CA ALA A 40 -6.09 29.41 10.35
C ALA A 40 -5.24 29.74 11.60
N LEU A 41 -5.00 31.03 11.88
CA LEU A 41 -4.12 31.46 12.98
C LEU A 41 -4.83 31.52 14.35
N ALA A 42 -6.16 31.51 14.36
CA ALA A 42 -6.95 31.55 15.59
C ALA A 42 -7.08 30.17 16.26
N VAL A 43 -7.08 29.08 15.47
CA VAL A 43 -7.17 27.70 15.97
C VAL A 43 -5.86 27.23 16.62
N ALA A 44 -4.72 27.85 16.26
CA ALA A 44 -3.42 27.56 16.85
C ALA A 44 -3.27 28.09 18.29
N GLY A 45 -4.04 29.12 18.68
CA GLY A 45 -3.99 29.72 20.02
C GLY A 45 -4.62 28.85 21.11
N ASP A 46 -5.73 28.17 20.81
CA ASP A 46 -6.47 27.35 21.79
C ASP A 46 -5.80 26.00 22.09
N ILE A 47 -5.05 25.44 21.12
CA ILE A 47 -4.25 24.22 21.33
C ILE A 47 -3.04 24.52 22.24
N PHE A 48 -2.51 25.75 22.17
CA PHE A 48 -1.30 26.17 22.90
C PHE A 48 -1.54 26.37 24.40
N GLN A 49 -2.72 26.86 24.81
CA GLN A 49 -3.06 27.06 26.22
C GLN A 49 -3.25 25.74 27.00
N HIS A 50 -3.64 24.65 26.32
CA HIS A 50 -3.85 23.36 26.96
C HIS A 50 -2.54 22.58 27.23
N LEU A 51 -1.46 22.91 26.54
CA LEU A 51 -0.15 22.25 26.68
C LEU A 51 0.72 22.83 27.83
N ALA A 52 0.41 24.05 28.29
CA ALA A 52 1.20 24.78 29.29
C ALA A 52 1.08 24.24 30.73
N GLY A 53 0.12 23.35 31.01
CA GLY A 53 -0.17 22.87 32.36
C GLY A 53 0.76 21.78 32.92
N ASN A 54 1.56 21.12 32.08
CA ASN A 54 2.35 19.93 32.45
C ASN A 54 3.83 20.03 32.02
N ALA A 55 4.43 21.22 32.09
CA ALA A 55 5.78 21.48 31.57
C ALA A 55 6.93 20.77 32.32
N VAL A 56 6.77 20.46 33.60
CA VAL A 56 7.88 19.95 34.44
C VAL A 56 8.23 18.47 34.15
N GLU A 57 7.25 17.63 33.82
CA GLU A 57 7.53 16.21 33.48
C GLU A 57 7.99 16.02 32.02
N TYR A 58 7.63 16.93 31.11
CA TYR A 58 7.98 16.84 29.69
C TYR A 58 9.34 17.48 29.32
N MET A 59 9.96 18.26 30.19
CA MET A 59 11.30 18.85 29.98
C MET A 59 12.46 17.94 30.45
N ALA A 60 12.20 17.00 31.37
CA ALA A 60 13.22 16.04 31.82
C ALA A 60 13.56 14.96 30.76
N ILE A 61 12.58 14.61 29.93
CA ILE A 61 12.70 13.63 28.84
C ILE A 61 13.65 14.12 27.71
N PRO A 62 13.55 15.36 27.20
CA PRO A 62 14.44 15.85 26.13
C PRO A 62 15.90 16.01 26.56
N VAL A 63 16.20 16.53 27.76
CA VAL A 63 17.61 16.69 28.22
C VAL A 63 18.29 15.34 28.43
N ALA A 64 17.58 14.34 28.96
CA ALA A 64 18.11 12.98 29.11
C ALA A 64 18.41 12.32 27.75
N VAL A 65 17.55 12.53 26.73
CA VAL A 65 17.78 12.06 25.36
C VAL A 65 18.94 12.79 24.70
N MET A 66 19.06 14.11 24.87
CA MET A 66 20.21 14.87 24.37
C MET A 66 21.53 14.41 25.00
N ARG A 67 21.56 14.14 26.31
CA ARG A 67 22.74 13.56 27.00
C ARG A 67 23.10 12.16 26.49
N ALA A 68 22.10 11.34 26.12
CA ALA A 68 22.34 10.04 25.52
C ALA A 68 22.96 10.16 24.12
N ASN A 69 22.47 11.09 23.29
CA ASN A 69 23.02 11.39 21.97
C ASN A 69 24.45 11.96 22.06
N LEU A 70 24.72 12.82 23.05
CA LEU A 70 26.06 13.32 23.34
C LEU A 70 27.04 12.18 23.62
N LYS A 71 26.64 11.22 24.46
CA LYS A 71 27.47 10.05 24.78
C LYS A 71 27.74 9.17 23.56
N GLU A 72 26.77 9.04 22.65
CA GLU A 72 26.93 8.31 21.39
C GLU A 72 27.90 9.03 20.44
N LEU A 73 27.78 10.35 20.29
CA LEU A 73 28.70 11.16 19.47
C LEU A 73 30.13 11.14 20.02
N GLU A 74 30.32 11.25 21.34
CA GLU A 74 31.64 11.13 21.97
C GLU A 74 32.28 9.74 21.74
N GLN A 75 31.48 8.68 21.72
CA GLN A 75 31.97 7.34 21.41
C GLN A 75 32.36 7.21 19.93
N ARG A 76 31.60 7.80 19.01
CA ARG A 76 31.93 7.83 17.58
C ARG A 76 33.18 8.65 17.28
N ALA A 77 33.34 9.81 17.92
CA ALA A 77 34.52 10.65 17.79
C ALA A 77 35.79 9.89 18.25
N LYS A 78 35.73 9.20 19.39
CA LYS A 78 36.81 8.34 19.89
C LYS A 78 37.09 7.14 18.98
N ALA A 79 36.06 6.51 18.42
CA ALA A 79 36.22 5.41 17.48
C ALA A 79 36.90 5.85 16.18
N LYS A 80 36.61 7.07 15.71
CA LYS A 80 37.24 7.66 14.52
C LYS A 80 38.72 8.01 14.74
N GLU A 81 39.07 8.50 15.92
CA GLU A 81 40.48 8.76 16.26
C GLU A 81 41.29 7.45 16.36
N ALA A 82 40.66 6.37 16.85
CA ALA A 82 41.24 5.02 16.91
C ALA A 82 41.37 4.32 15.55
N GLU A 83 40.78 4.87 14.48
CA GLU A 83 40.90 4.36 13.10
C GLU A 83 42.28 4.68 12.49
N ILE A 84 43.01 5.66 13.07
CA ILE A 84 44.38 6.02 12.68
C ILE A 84 45.37 5.00 13.30
N LYS A 85 45.98 4.17 12.45
CA LYS A 85 47.05 3.21 12.81
C LYS A 85 48.38 3.60 12.18
N ASP A 86 49.51 3.10 12.69
CA ASP A 86 50.86 3.45 12.22
C ASP A 86 51.11 3.21 10.71
N ASP A 87 50.35 2.32 10.06
CA ASP A 87 50.44 1.99 8.63
C ASP A 87 49.42 2.75 7.74
N THR A 88 48.74 3.77 8.26
CA THR A 88 47.69 4.48 7.51
C THR A 88 48.28 5.50 6.54
N PRO A 89 47.93 5.50 5.23
CA PRO A 89 48.45 6.46 4.26
C PRO A 89 48.02 7.90 4.58
N ALA A 90 48.91 8.87 4.32
CA ALA A 90 48.76 10.27 4.75
C ALA A 90 47.43 10.92 4.33
N ASP A 91 46.94 10.63 3.12
CA ASP A 91 45.68 11.17 2.59
C ASP A 91 44.45 10.66 3.37
N GLN A 92 44.49 9.40 3.84
CA GLN A 92 43.41 8.83 4.66
C GLN A 92 43.43 9.42 6.07
N VAL A 93 44.62 9.69 6.62
CA VAL A 93 44.76 10.35 7.93
C VAL A 93 44.16 11.75 7.92
N GLU A 94 44.32 12.52 6.84
CA GLU A 94 43.70 13.84 6.72
C GLU A 94 42.17 13.77 6.60
N SER A 95 41.63 12.79 5.85
CA SER A 95 40.18 12.59 5.76
C SER A 95 39.55 12.21 7.11
N ILE A 96 40.16 11.29 7.86
CA ILE A 96 39.70 10.85 9.19
C ILE A 96 39.79 12.00 10.19
N ARG A 97 40.85 12.82 10.15
CA ARG A 97 40.98 14.02 11.00
C ARG A 97 39.93 15.08 10.67
N THR A 98 39.52 15.20 9.42
CA THR A 98 38.47 16.13 8.99
C THR A 98 37.10 15.68 9.49
N GLU A 99 36.78 14.38 9.37
CA GLU A 99 35.55 13.79 9.92
C GLU A 99 35.52 13.84 11.46
N HIS A 100 36.65 13.61 12.12
CA HIS A 100 36.75 13.76 13.58
C HIS A 100 36.52 15.22 14.00
N ARG A 101 37.06 16.20 13.26
CA ARG A 101 36.83 17.62 13.53
C ARG A 101 35.35 17.99 13.42
N SER A 102 34.65 17.53 12.39
CA SER A 102 33.21 17.79 12.25
C SER A 102 32.38 17.16 13.37
N LEU A 103 32.77 15.96 13.85
CA LEU A 103 32.10 15.34 15.00
C LEU A 103 32.35 16.11 16.30
N VAL A 104 33.54 16.68 16.47
CA VAL A 104 33.86 17.53 17.64
C VAL A 104 33.05 18.82 17.61
N GLU A 105 32.89 19.45 16.45
CA GLU A 105 32.03 20.63 16.27
C GLU A 105 30.56 20.32 16.61
N GLU A 106 30.04 19.17 16.16
CA GLU A 106 28.68 18.71 16.49
C GLU A 106 28.50 18.44 18.00
N ILE A 107 29.53 17.89 18.67
CA ILE A 107 29.53 17.68 20.12
C ILE A 107 29.52 19.02 20.87
N GLU A 108 30.30 20.01 20.43
CA GLU A 108 30.34 21.35 21.05
C GLU A 108 28.98 22.05 20.92
N GLN A 109 28.36 21.96 19.75
CA GLN A 109 27.03 22.53 19.53
C GLN A 109 25.97 21.86 20.38
N LEU A 110 25.96 20.52 20.45
CA LEU A 110 25.00 19.79 21.27
C LEU A 110 25.23 19.98 22.78
N ARG A 111 26.47 20.22 23.22
CA ARG A 111 26.77 20.66 24.60
C ARG A 111 26.22 22.05 24.91
N SER A 112 26.33 22.97 23.97
CA SER A 112 25.74 24.31 24.08
C SER A 112 24.22 24.23 24.20
N ASP A 113 23.58 23.39 23.38
CA ASP A 113 22.12 23.21 23.40
C ASP A 113 21.64 22.57 24.70
N ILE A 114 22.39 21.58 25.24
CA ILE A 114 22.12 21.00 26.56
C ILE A 114 22.27 22.06 27.66
N ALA A 115 23.32 22.88 27.63
CA ALA A 115 23.53 23.94 28.62
C ALA A 115 22.39 24.97 28.58
N ALA A 116 21.95 25.38 27.38
CA ALA A 116 20.82 26.29 27.22
C ALA A 116 19.49 25.68 27.69
N ALA A 117 19.26 24.39 27.44
CA ALA A 117 18.08 23.67 27.91
C ALA A 117 18.08 23.47 29.43
N GLU A 118 19.25 23.23 30.04
CA GLU A 118 19.43 23.13 31.48
C GLU A 118 19.29 24.49 32.18
N GLU A 119 19.77 25.57 31.55
CA GLU A 119 19.60 26.94 32.04
C GLU A 119 18.13 27.40 31.93
N ALA A 120 17.42 27.01 30.87
CA ALA A 120 15.97 27.21 30.74
C ALA A 120 15.17 26.40 31.78
N ALA A 121 15.59 25.17 32.08
CA ALA A 121 14.99 24.36 33.15
C ALA A 121 15.29 24.92 34.55
N ALA A 122 16.47 25.51 34.75
CA ALA A 122 16.86 26.17 35.99
C ALA A 122 16.12 27.50 36.22
N ALA A 123 15.81 28.25 35.15
CA ALA A 123 15.06 29.51 35.20
C ALA A 123 13.58 29.33 35.62
N GLU A 124 13.01 28.14 35.46
CA GLU A 124 11.67 27.80 35.96
C GLU A 124 11.67 27.22 37.39
N THR A 125 12.85 26.93 37.95
CA THR A 125 13.02 26.53 39.36
C THR A 125 13.62 27.66 40.18
N ASP A 126 12.87 28.75 40.34
CA ASP A 126 13.12 29.73 41.38
C ASP A 126 12.14 29.45 42.55
N PRO A 127 12.51 28.61 43.54
CA PRO A 127 11.81 28.61 44.82
C PRO A 127 12.18 29.88 45.61
N PRO A 128 11.28 30.42 46.45
CA PRO A 128 11.56 31.63 47.21
C PRO A 128 12.77 31.43 48.15
N ALA A 129 13.52 32.51 48.34
CA ALA A 129 14.75 32.65 49.12
C ALA A 129 14.88 31.75 50.37
N PRO A 130 16.10 31.26 50.69
CA PRO A 130 16.33 30.43 51.85
C PRO A 130 16.25 31.28 53.13
N VAL A 131 15.30 30.95 54.00
CA VAL A 131 15.37 31.37 55.40
C VAL A 131 16.38 30.45 56.09
N ALA A 132 17.42 31.06 56.66
CA ALA A 132 18.54 30.40 57.30
C ALA A 132 18.11 29.29 58.28
N GLY A 133 18.63 28.08 58.09
CA GLY A 133 18.64 27.05 59.11
C GLY A 133 19.63 27.43 60.21
N GLN A 134 19.13 27.73 61.40
CA GLN A 134 19.92 27.66 62.62
C GLN A 134 20.03 26.20 63.07
N GLN A 135 21.26 25.83 63.40
CA GLN A 135 21.69 24.51 63.87
C GLN A 135 20.89 24.06 65.10
N ALA A 136 20.62 22.77 65.15
CA ALA A 136 20.13 22.12 66.34
C ALA A 136 21.28 21.96 67.35
N GLU A 137 21.12 22.57 68.53
CA GLU A 137 21.73 22.08 69.77
C GLU A 137 20.65 21.89 70.83
N GLY A 138 20.56 20.66 71.35
CA GLY A 138 20.43 20.41 72.79
C GLY A 138 19.13 20.79 73.50
N ALA A 139 18.21 19.83 73.53
CA ALA A 139 17.41 19.41 74.70
C ALA A 139 16.97 20.48 75.72
N GLY A 140 15.71 20.90 75.61
CA GLY A 140 14.90 21.51 76.66
C GLY A 140 13.42 21.39 76.31
N ASP A 141 12.61 20.91 77.23
CA ASP A 141 11.23 20.44 77.03
C ASP A 141 10.24 21.60 76.76
N ASP A 142 10.29 22.25 75.60
CA ASP A 142 9.39 23.36 75.25
C ASP A 142 8.02 22.84 74.77
N VAL A 143 7.11 22.67 75.72
CA VAL A 143 5.70 22.33 75.47
C VAL A 143 5.02 23.42 74.64
N GLU A 144 5.31 24.71 74.89
CA GLU A 144 4.74 25.82 74.12
C GLU A 144 5.19 25.85 72.66
N GLY A 145 6.46 25.56 72.37
CA GLY A 145 6.98 25.49 71.00
C GLY A 145 6.44 24.31 70.18
N ARG A 146 6.00 23.23 70.84
CA ARG A 146 5.28 22.11 70.18
C ARG A 146 3.83 22.47 69.88
N VAL A 147 3.14 23.14 70.81
CA VAL A 147 1.76 23.60 70.62
C VAL A 147 1.66 24.64 69.49
N GLN A 148 2.60 25.59 69.41
CA GLN A 148 2.60 26.59 68.33
C GLN A 148 2.85 25.97 66.95
N ARG A 149 3.73 24.97 66.84
CA ARG A 149 3.97 24.23 65.58
C ARG A 149 2.76 23.38 65.18
N ALA A 150 2.07 22.76 66.14
CA ALA A 150 0.83 22.01 65.88
C ALA A 150 -0.31 22.93 65.40
N LEU A 151 -0.47 24.11 66.01
CA LEU A 151 -1.47 25.10 65.59
C LEU A 151 -1.16 25.69 64.21
N ALA A 152 0.11 25.95 63.89
CA ALA A 152 0.53 26.41 62.57
C ALA A 152 0.28 25.35 61.48
N GLY A 153 0.59 24.08 61.76
CA GLY A 153 0.30 22.95 60.86
C GLY A 153 -1.20 22.72 60.64
N GLU A 154 -2.03 22.93 61.67
CA GLU A 154 -3.48 22.82 61.51
C GLU A 154 -4.06 23.97 60.67
N ARG A 155 -3.52 25.19 60.82
CA ARG A 155 -3.92 26.33 59.98
C ARG A 155 -3.54 26.12 58.50
N SER A 156 -2.36 25.57 58.21
CA SER A 156 -1.98 25.25 56.84
C SER A 156 -2.85 24.13 56.25
N ARG A 157 -3.17 23.09 57.04
CA ARG A 157 -4.09 22.02 56.62
C ARG A 157 -5.46 22.58 56.23
N VAL A 158 -6.06 23.42 57.07
CA VAL A 158 -7.38 24.00 56.80
C VAL A 158 -7.35 24.93 55.58
N ALA A 159 -6.29 25.72 55.40
CA ALA A 159 -6.12 26.57 54.23
C ALA A 159 -6.01 25.76 52.92
N GLU A 160 -5.29 24.64 52.93
CA GLU A 160 -5.19 23.75 51.76
C GLU A 160 -6.53 23.07 51.43
N ILE A 161 -7.29 22.62 52.44
CA ILE A 161 -8.63 22.04 52.24
C ILE A 161 -9.58 23.08 51.61
N GLN A 162 -9.53 24.33 52.07
CA GLN A 162 -10.30 25.43 51.49
C GLN A 162 -9.88 25.73 50.04
N SER A 163 -8.58 25.71 49.75
CA SER A 163 -8.05 25.93 48.39
C SER A 163 -8.49 24.82 47.42
N LEU A 164 -8.44 23.55 47.86
CA LEU A 164 -8.89 22.42 47.05
C LEU A 164 -10.40 22.48 46.80
N ALA A 165 -11.19 22.78 47.83
CA ALA A 165 -12.64 22.89 47.69
C ALA A 165 -13.05 24.03 46.74
N THR A 166 -12.42 25.19 46.85
CA THR A 166 -12.70 26.33 45.96
C THR A 166 -12.28 26.06 44.52
N ARG A 167 -11.10 25.48 44.29
CA ARG A 167 -10.59 25.15 42.94
C ARG A 167 -11.49 24.16 42.20
N HIS A 168 -12.08 23.21 42.91
CA HIS A 168 -12.91 22.15 42.33
C HIS A 168 -14.43 22.36 42.51
N GLY A 169 -14.84 23.54 43.01
CA GLY A 169 -16.25 23.88 43.20
C GLY A 169 -16.99 22.94 44.16
N LEU A 170 -16.33 22.54 45.25
CA LEU A 170 -16.91 21.75 46.34
C LEU A 170 -17.51 22.71 47.37
N GLY A 171 -18.72 22.42 47.83
CA GLY A 171 -19.47 23.31 48.72
C GLY A 171 -18.84 23.43 50.12
N GLU A 172 -19.24 24.45 50.86
CA GLU A 172 -18.75 24.71 52.24
C GLU A 172 -18.99 23.53 53.20
N ALA A 173 -20.00 22.70 52.93
CA ALA A 173 -20.28 21.48 53.69
C ALA A 173 -19.13 20.45 53.62
N PHE A 174 -18.46 20.33 52.47
CA PHE A 174 -17.31 19.42 52.29
C PHE A 174 -16.10 19.90 53.11
N VAL A 175 -15.84 21.20 53.08
CA VAL A 175 -14.78 21.83 53.89
C VAL A 175 -15.06 21.65 55.38
N ALA A 176 -16.30 21.89 55.82
CA ALA A 176 -16.69 21.73 57.23
C ALA A 176 -16.53 20.29 57.71
N GLN A 177 -16.89 19.31 56.88
CA GLN A 177 -16.75 17.89 57.19
C GLN A 177 -15.29 17.49 57.38
N HIS A 178 -14.41 17.80 56.43
CA HIS A 178 -12.99 17.39 56.52
C HIS A 178 -12.16 18.20 57.52
N THR A 179 -12.58 19.43 57.80
CA THR A 179 -11.99 20.25 58.86
C THR A 179 -12.35 19.68 60.24
N SER A 180 -13.63 19.40 60.50
CA SER A 180 -14.09 18.86 61.79
C SER A 180 -13.68 17.40 62.03
N ALA A 181 -13.56 16.59 60.98
CA ALA A 181 -13.13 15.20 61.08
C ALA A 181 -11.60 15.04 61.24
N GLY A 182 -10.82 16.12 61.13
CA GLY A 182 -9.35 16.05 61.23
C GLY A 182 -8.68 15.25 60.11
N SER A 183 -9.31 15.15 58.93
CA SER A 183 -8.81 14.35 57.81
C SER A 183 -7.45 14.84 57.30
N ASP A 184 -6.53 13.93 57.03
CA ASP A 184 -5.25 14.28 56.39
C ASP A 184 -5.46 14.73 54.93
N ILE A 185 -4.54 15.54 54.40
CA ILE A 185 -4.62 16.18 53.08
C ILE A 185 -4.70 15.12 51.97
N ALA A 186 -4.00 13.99 52.11
CA ALA A 186 -4.06 12.88 51.17
C ALA A 186 -5.48 12.27 51.07
N THR A 187 -6.19 12.17 52.20
CA THR A 187 -7.57 11.69 52.26
C THR A 187 -8.55 12.70 51.65
N VAL A 188 -8.29 13.99 51.82
CA VAL A 188 -9.12 15.03 51.19
C VAL A 188 -8.93 15.03 49.66
N ARG A 189 -7.69 14.88 49.17
CA ARG A 189 -7.41 14.82 47.72
C ARG A 189 -8.09 13.62 47.05
N THR A 190 -8.08 12.46 47.70
CA THR A 190 -8.79 11.27 47.19
C THR A 190 -10.30 11.48 47.16
N ALA A 191 -10.89 12.03 48.23
CA ALA A 191 -12.31 12.38 48.26
C ALA A 191 -12.71 13.43 47.19
N VAL A 192 -11.85 14.40 46.91
CA VAL A 192 -12.03 15.38 45.82
C VAL A 192 -12.07 14.68 44.46
N LEU A 193 -11.16 13.73 44.22
CA LEU A 193 -11.10 12.98 42.95
C LEU A 193 -12.33 12.09 42.75
N ASP A 194 -12.83 11.45 43.81
CA ASP A 194 -14.05 10.65 43.75
C ASP A 194 -15.31 11.50 43.45
N GLU A 195 -15.38 12.70 44.04
CA GLU A 195 -16.48 13.64 43.77
C GLU A 195 -16.39 14.23 42.35
N LEU A 196 -15.18 14.42 41.82
CA LEU A 196 -14.98 14.83 40.42
C LEU A 196 -15.33 13.69 39.44
N ALA A 197 -15.00 12.45 39.77
CA ALA A 197 -15.36 11.28 38.98
C ALA A 197 -16.89 11.11 38.89
N THR A 198 -17.59 11.21 40.02
CA THR A 198 -19.07 11.14 40.04
C THR A 198 -19.75 12.32 39.33
N ARG A 199 -19.13 13.52 39.33
CA ARG A 199 -19.58 14.64 38.48
C ARG A 199 -19.33 14.38 36.99
N GLY A 200 -18.20 13.75 36.65
CA GLY A 200 -17.90 13.31 35.28
C GLY A 200 -18.93 12.32 34.73
N ASP A 201 -19.38 11.36 35.55
CA ASP A 201 -20.39 10.39 35.15
C ASP A 201 -21.78 11.01 34.91
N ARG A 202 -22.09 12.15 35.55
CA ARG A 202 -23.37 12.86 35.39
C ARG A 202 -23.43 13.73 34.13
N ASN A 203 -22.28 14.19 33.63
CA ASN A 203 -22.15 14.92 32.37
C ASN A 203 -21.21 14.13 31.44
N PRO A 204 -21.68 13.05 30.81
CA PRO A 204 -20.89 12.33 29.82
C PRO A 204 -20.54 13.29 28.69
N VAL A 205 -19.27 13.68 28.61
CA VAL A 205 -18.73 14.42 27.48
C VAL A 205 -18.65 13.42 26.34
N PHE A 206 -19.63 13.45 25.44
CA PHE A 206 -19.51 12.75 24.16
C PHE A 206 -18.41 13.47 23.36
N PRO A 207 -17.29 12.81 23.01
CA PRO A 207 -16.33 13.42 22.13
C PRO A 207 -17.06 13.73 20.81
N HIS A 208 -17.16 15.01 20.47
CA HIS A 208 -17.55 15.40 19.14
C HIS A 208 -16.40 15.01 18.22
N VAL A 209 -16.51 13.84 17.62
CA VAL A 209 -15.63 13.41 16.55
C VAL A 209 -16.05 14.22 15.33
N GLU A 210 -15.42 15.37 15.11
CA GLU A 210 -15.26 15.87 13.75
C GLU A 210 -14.47 14.79 13.01
N LEU A 211 -15.19 13.90 12.32
CA LEU A 211 -14.58 13.13 11.26
C LEU A 211 -14.00 14.19 10.32
N GLY A 212 -12.68 14.32 10.31
CA GLY A 212 -11.93 14.85 9.17
C GLY A 212 -12.21 13.94 7.98
N GLY A 213 -13.41 14.06 7.44
CA GLY A 213 -13.99 13.26 6.38
C GLY A 213 -14.01 14.11 5.13
N LEU A 214 -13.83 13.43 4.00
CA LEU A 214 -13.96 13.95 2.65
C LEU A 214 -15.10 14.99 2.55
N ASP A 215 -14.84 16.10 1.85
CA ASP A 215 -15.83 17.15 1.54
C ASP A 215 -17.22 16.56 1.25
N GLU A 216 -18.30 17.22 1.67
CA GLU A 216 -19.68 16.71 1.53
C GLU A 216 -19.97 16.28 0.08
N THR A 217 -19.43 17.05 -0.87
CA THR A 217 -19.46 16.77 -2.31
C THR A 217 -18.82 15.42 -2.66
N THR A 218 -17.65 15.14 -2.10
CA THR A 218 -16.88 13.91 -2.35
C THR A 218 -17.55 12.71 -1.70
N SER A 219 -17.97 12.84 -0.43
CA SER A 219 -18.71 11.79 0.29
C SER A 219 -20.02 11.41 -0.43
N ARG A 220 -20.72 12.42 -0.95
CA ARG A 220 -21.93 12.23 -1.77
C ARG A 220 -21.63 11.53 -3.09
N ARG A 221 -20.58 11.96 -3.80
CA ARG A 221 -20.15 11.36 -5.07
C ARG A 221 -19.79 9.89 -4.90
N GLU A 222 -18.99 9.57 -3.88
CA GLU A 222 -18.57 8.21 -3.56
C GLU A 222 -19.76 7.32 -3.18
N GLY A 223 -20.68 7.81 -2.36
CA GLY A 223 -21.86 7.04 -1.99
C GLY A 223 -22.81 6.78 -3.17
N MET A 224 -23.00 7.75 -4.07
CA MET A 224 -23.78 7.53 -5.30
C MET A 224 -23.09 6.56 -6.25
N ARG A 225 -21.76 6.67 -6.42
CA ARG A 225 -20.94 5.75 -7.22
C ARG A 225 -21.09 4.32 -6.72
N ASP A 226 -20.91 4.09 -5.43
CA ASP A 226 -20.93 2.75 -4.83
C ASP A 226 -22.34 2.15 -4.83
N ALA A 227 -23.38 2.97 -4.64
CA ALA A 227 -24.76 2.55 -4.79
C ALA A 227 -25.08 2.08 -6.22
N LEU A 228 -24.63 2.85 -7.22
CA LEU A 228 -24.81 2.52 -8.63
C LEU A 228 -24.00 1.28 -9.01
N ALA A 229 -22.76 1.16 -8.56
CA ALA A 229 -21.92 -0.02 -8.77
C ALA A 229 -22.54 -1.29 -8.15
N ALA A 230 -23.04 -1.22 -6.92
CA ALA A 230 -23.72 -2.34 -6.27
C ALA A 230 -25.01 -2.75 -6.99
N ARG A 231 -25.76 -1.78 -7.52
CA ARG A 231 -26.94 -2.06 -8.34
C ARG A 231 -26.58 -2.75 -9.65
N LEU A 232 -25.56 -2.25 -10.36
CA LEU A 232 -25.03 -2.92 -11.55
C LEU A 232 -24.57 -4.34 -11.21
N ALA A 233 -23.88 -4.55 -10.09
CA ALA A 233 -23.45 -5.88 -9.70
C ALA A 233 -24.63 -6.84 -9.43
N ARG A 234 -25.69 -6.37 -8.76
CA ARG A 234 -26.93 -7.14 -8.51
C ARG A 234 -27.66 -7.49 -9.81
N ALA A 235 -27.78 -6.55 -10.73
CA ALA A 235 -28.41 -6.78 -12.03
C ALA A 235 -27.67 -7.84 -12.86
N GLY A 236 -26.34 -7.91 -12.73
CA GLY A 236 -25.51 -8.96 -13.35
C GLY A 236 -25.49 -10.31 -12.64
N GLY A 237 -26.39 -10.54 -11.68
CA GLY A 237 -26.54 -11.82 -11.00
C GLY A 237 -25.73 -12.00 -9.71
N ASN A 238 -24.91 -11.01 -9.30
CA ASN A 238 -24.22 -11.06 -8.00
C ASN A 238 -25.16 -10.54 -6.89
N ARG A 239 -26.00 -11.43 -6.36
CA ARG A 239 -27.00 -11.10 -5.32
C ARG A 239 -26.39 -10.88 -3.92
N SER A 240 -25.14 -11.29 -3.71
CA SER A 240 -24.44 -11.16 -2.43
C SER A 240 -23.72 -9.83 -2.23
N VAL A 241 -23.73 -8.93 -3.22
CA VAL A 241 -23.07 -7.62 -3.09
C VAL A 241 -23.75 -6.79 -2.00
N GLN A 242 -23.01 -6.54 -0.93
CA GLN A 242 -23.42 -5.65 0.13
C GLN A 242 -23.17 -4.20 -0.29
N VAL A 243 -24.12 -3.33 0.05
CA VAL A 243 -23.95 -1.89 -0.16
C VAL A 243 -23.22 -1.32 1.06
N PRO A 244 -22.11 -0.58 0.86
CA PRO A 244 -21.44 0.15 1.92
C PRO A 244 -22.40 1.06 2.69
N GLU A 245 -22.15 1.29 3.99
CA GLU A 245 -23.06 2.08 4.85
C GLU A 245 -23.34 3.48 4.28
N HIS A 246 -22.29 4.17 3.80
CA HIS A 246 -22.41 5.52 3.22
C HIS A 246 -23.24 5.56 1.95
N ALA A 247 -23.32 4.45 1.21
CA ALA A 247 -24.04 4.32 -0.05
C ALA A 247 -25.50 3.87 0.12
N ARG A 248 -25.91 3.40 1.31
CA ARG A 248 -27.26 2.83 1.54
C ARG A 248 -28.39 3.80 1.21
N GLN A 249 -28.22 5.09 1.46
CA GLN A 249 -29.24 6.11 1.16
C GLN A 249 -29.55 6.25 -0.34
N TRP A 250 -28.62 5.86 -1.23
CA TRP A 250 -28.78 5.88 -2.68
C TRP A 250 -29.04 4.49 -3.28
N ALA A 251 -28.95 3.42 -2.49
CA ALA A 251 -29.01 2.04 -2.95
C ALA A 251 -30.32 1.66 -3.66
N GLU A 252 -31.43 2.28 -3.25
CA GLU A 252 -32.77 2.05 -3.78
C GLU A 252 -33.15 3.01 -4.91
N ARG A 253 -32.30 4.00 -5.22
CA ARG A 253 -32.60 5.00 -6.26
C ARG A 253 -32.33 4.45 -7.67
N ASP A 254 -33.11 4.94 -8.62
CA ASP A 254 -32.88 4.69 -10.04
C ASP A 254 -31.74 5.52 -10.63
N ILE A 255 -31.14 5.08 -11.74
CA ILE A 255 -30.11 5.85 -12.46
C ILE A 255 -30.66 7.23 -12.80
N ALA A 256 -31.93 7.29 -13.22
CA ALA A 256 -32.64 8.54 -13.49
C ALA A 256 -32.84 9.39 -12.22
N GLU A 257 -33.05 8.78 -11.05
CA GLU A 257 -33.22 9.50 -9.78
C GLU A 257 -31.89 10.02 -9.22
N ILE A 258 -30.81 9.25 -9.38
CA ILE A 258 -29.44 9.69 -9.07
C ILE A 258 -29.06 10.86 -9.98
N ALA A 259 -29.38 10.79 -11.28
CA ALA A 259 -29.20 11.92 -12.20
C ALA A 259 -30.03 13.15 -11.77
N ALA A 260 -31.25 12.94 -11.29
CA ALA A 260 -32.12 14.00 -10.75
C ALA A 260 -31.46 14.75 -9.60
N GLU A 261 -30.89 13.98 -8.69
CA GLU A 261 -30.30 14.47 -7.48
C GLU A 261 -29.00 15.24 -7.76
N CYS A 262 -28.21 14.81 -8.75
CA CYS A 262 -27.02 15.52 -9.22
C CYS A 262 -27.33 16.92 -9.76
N ILE A 263 -28.53 17.14 -10.31
CA ILE A 263 -28.98 18.46 -10.82
C ILE A 263 -29.96 19.17 -9.89
N ASN A 264 -30.16 18.66 -8.67
CA ASN A 264 -31.14 19.17 -7.69
C ASN A 264 -32.57 19.31 -8.26
N TRP A 265 -32.99 18.35 -9.09
CA TRP A 265 -34.32 18.35 -9.69
C TRP A 265 -35.41 18.23 -8.62
N ARG A 266 -36.42 19.11 -8.69
CA ARG A 266 -37.55 19.11 -7.77
C ARG A 266 -38.76 18.40 -8.40
N GLY A 267 -39.09 17.22 -7.88
CA GLY A 267 -40.32 16.49 -8.21
C GLY A 267 -40.09 15.09 -8.79
N SER A 268 -41.17 14.29 -8.87
CA SER A 268 -41.13 12.91 -9.37
C SER A 268 -41.04 12.85 -10.90
N LEU A 269 -40.27 11.90 -11.42
CA LEU A 269 -40.22 11.58 -12.84
C LEU A 269 -41.38 10.68 -13.24
N ARG A 270 -42.41 11.26 -13.88
CA ARG A 270 -43.63 10.51 -14.26
C ARG A 270 -43.73 10.22 -15.74
N THR A 271 -42.95 10.92 -16.58
CA THR A 271 -43.03 10.82 -18.04
C THR A 271 -41.65 10.65 -18.65
N GLY A 272 -41.57 9.89 -19.76
CA GLY A 272 -40.32 9.71 -20.50
C GLY A 272 -39.72 11.03 -21.04
N ARG A 273 -40.57 12.05 -21.23
CA ARG A 273 -40.12 13.42 -21.54
C ARG A 273 -39.34 14.05 -20.40
N GLN A 274 -39.83 13.94 -19.16
CA GLN A 274 -39.13 14.45 -17.97
C GLN A 274 -37.82 13.69 -17.73
N VAL A 275 -37.82 12.37 -17.89
CA VAL A 275 -36.59 11.54 -17.77
C VAL A 275 -35.56 11.94 -18.83
N THR A 276 -36.00 12.18 -20.07
CA THR A 276 -35.12 12.70 -21.12
C THR A 276 -34.53 14.05 -20.74
N GLU A 277 -35.40 15.01 -20.42
CA GLU A 277 -35.00 16.40 -20.15
C GLU A 277 -34.01 16.44 -18.98
N MET A 278 -34.21 15.55 -18.01
CA MET A 278 -33.28 15.36 -16.93
C MET A 278 -31.93 14.83 -17.36
N PHE A 279 -31.87 13.72 -18.11
CA PHE A 279 -30.60 13.19 -18.59
C PHE A 279 -29.87 14.20 -19.48
N GLN A 280 -30.59 14.89 -20.37
CA GLN A 280 -30.00 15.97 -21.18
C GLN A 280 -29.39 17.07 -20.31
N ARG A 281 -30.07 17.48 -19.23
CA ARG A 281 -29.50 18.46 -18.30
C ARG A 281 -28.33 17.88 -17.50
N ALA A 282 -28.44 16.65 -17.01
CA ALA A 282 -27.39 16.00 -16.23
C ALA A 282 -26.11 15.78 -17.06
N PHE A 283 -26.20 15.50 -18.36
CA PHE A 283 -25.04 15.36 -19.24
C PHE A 283 -24.45 16.69 -19.72
N HIS A 284 -25.27 17.71 -19.99
CA HIS A 284 -24.80 18.99 -20.54
C HIS A 284 -24.43 20.08 -19.51
N THR A 285 -24.80 19.91 -18.23
CA THR A 285 -24.47 20.89 -17.17
C THR A 285 -23.20 20.49 -16.42
N THR A 286 -22.68 21.36 -15.56
CA THR A 286 -21.62 21.08 -14.58
C THR A 286 -22.09 20.11 -13.49
N SER A 287 -22.77 19.03 -13.86
CA SER A 287 -23.26 18.02 -12.93
C SER A 287 -22.20 16.94 -12.73
N ASP A 288 -22.17 16.36 -11.53
CA ASP A 288 -21.27 15.25 -11.20
C ASP A 288 -21.73 13.90 -11.79
N PHE A 289 -22.92 13.84 -12.40
CA PHE A 289 -23.54 12.60 -12.86
C PHE A 289 -22.69 11.82 -13.88
N PRO A 290 -22.12 12.43 -14.94
CA PRO A 290 -21.29 11.69 -15.89
C PRO A 290 -20.05 11.07 -15.25
N GLY A 291 -19.44 11.77 -14.27
CA GLY A 291 -18.32 11.26 -13.48
C GLY A 291 -18.72 10.08 -12.61
N ILE A 292 -19.77 10.23 -11.80
CA ILE A 292 -20.33 9.17 -10.94
C ILE A 292 -20.67 7.93 -11.74
N PHE A 293 -21.34 8.12 -12.89
CA PHE A 293 -21.75 7.03 -13.76
C PHE A 293 -20.54 6.29 -14.34
N THR A 294 -19.55 7.03 -14.86
CA THR A 294 -18.30 6.44 -15.40
C THR A 294 -17.51 5.71 -14.32
N ASP A 295 -17.40 6.27 -13.11
CA ASP A 295 -16.68 5.65 -11.99
C ASP A 295 -17.35 4.35 -11.53
N ALA A 296 -18.68 4.32 -11.47
CA ALA A 296 -19.43 3.12 -11.14
C ALA A 296 -19.31 2.05 -12.25
N MET A 297 -19.29 2.46 -13.52
CA MET A 297 -18.99 1.56 -14.64
C MET A 297 -17.57 0.97 -14.53
N ASN A 298 -16.57 1.78 -14.15
CA ASN A 298 -15.19 1.33 -13.97
C ASN A 298 -15.07 0.31 -12.83
N VAL A 299 -15.69 0.57 -11.67
CA VAL A 299 -15.72 -0.40 -10.56
C VAL A 299 -16.32 -1.73 -11.02
N ARG A 300 -17.43 -1.67 -11.76
CA ARG A 300 -18.10 -2.87 -12.25
C ARG A 300 -17.27 -3.62 -13.29
N LEU A 301 -16.65 -2.90 -14.22
CA LEU A 301 -15.78 -3.48 -15.24
C LEU A 301 -14.61 -4.20 -14.59
N LEU A 302 -13.98 -3.57 -13.60
CA LEU A 302 -12.84 -4.13 -12.87
C LEU A 302 -13.22 -5.41 -12.13
N ASP A 303 -14.32 -5.41 -11.37
CA ASP A 303 -14.84 -6.60 -10.67
C ASP A 303 -15.04 -7.78 -11.64
N ARG A 304 -15.57 -7.51 -12.84
CA ARG A 304 -15.76 -8.54 -13.87
C ARG A 304 -14.46 -9.00 -14.53
N TYR A 305 -13.53 -8.08 -14.73
CA TYR A 305 -12.22 -8.37 -15.29
C TYR A 305 -11.36 -9.20 -14.32
N GLU A 306 -11.37 -8.86 -13.02
CA GLU A 306 -10.65 -9.61 -11.99
C GLU A 306 -11.24 -11.01 -11.75
N ALA A 307 -12.56 -11.13 -11.83
CA ALA A 307 -13.23 -12.44 -11.74
C ALA A 307 -12.91 -13.36 -12.93
N ALA A 308 -12.48 -12.80 -14.07
CA ALA A 308 -12.04 -13.60 -15.22
C ALA A 308 -10.63 -14.14 -14.97
N ALA A 309 -10.48 -15.47 -15.06
CA ALA A 309 -9.22 -16.18 -14.92
C ALA A 309 -8.77 -16.74 -16.27
N PRO A 310 -8.12 -15.94 -17.13
CA PRO A 310 -7.72 -16.39 -18.46
C PRO A 310 -6.56 -17.40 -18.39
N THR A 311 -6.57 -18.37 -19.31
CA THR A 311 -5.64 -19.51 -19.34
C THR A 311 -4.18 -19.08 -19.48
N TYR A 312 -3.90 -17.99 -20.18
CA TYR A 312 -2.53 -17.53 -20.44
C TYR A 312 -1.72 -17.26 -19.16
N ARG A 313 -2.37 -16.81 -18.08
CA ARG A 313 -1.72 -16.50 -16.79
C ARG A 313 -1.06 -17.72 -16.13
N LEU A 314 -1.40 -18.93 -16.57
CA LEU A 314 -0.84 -20.17 -16.03
C LEU A 314 0.57 -20.48 -16.55
N PHE A 315 1.00 -19.86 -17.66
CA PHE A 315 2.30 -20.14 -18.28
C PHE A 315 3.11 -18.89 -18.65
N SER A 316 2.50 -17.70 -18.68
CA SER A 316 3.21 -16.46 -18.93
C SER A 316 3.52 -15.69 -17.63
N ALA A 317 4.66 -15.02 -17.61
CA ALA A 317 5.04 -14.14 -16.50
C ALA A 317 4.53 -12.72 -16.75
N ARG A 318 4.15 -12.05 -15.67
CA ARG A 318 3.73 -10.65 -15.67
C ARG A 318 4.95 -9.72 -15.72
N MET A 319 4.85 -8.68 -16.54
CA MET A 319 5.81 -7.58 -16.59
C MET A 319 5.08 -6.24 -16.67
N THR A 320 5.74 -5.18 -16.19
CA THR A 320 5.27 -3.80 -16.33
C THR A 320 6.24 -3.03 -17.21
N THR A 321 5.71 -2.27 -18.16
CA THR A 321 6.48 -1.39 -19.04
C THR A 321 6.19 0.07 -18.71
N PRO A 322 7.20 0.94 -18.55
CA PRO A 322 6.98 2.36 -18.24
C PRO A 322 6.47 3.16 -19.44
N ASP A 323 6.79 2.73 -20.67
CA ASP A 323 6.36 3.40 -21.90
C ASP A 323 5.96 2.37 -22.99
N PHE A 324 5.46 2.88 -24.13
CA PHE A 324 5.07 2.07 -25.28
C PHE A 324 6.24 1.68 -26.19
N LYS A 325 7.49 1.94 -25.79
CA LYS A 325 8.64 1.56 -26.61
C LYS A 325 8.93 0.08 -26.45
N ALA A 326 9.60 -0.47 -27.46
CA ALA A 326 10.15 -1.80 -27.40
C ALA A 326 11.16 -1.89 -26.24
N MET A 327 10.79 -2.64 -25.19
CA MET A 327 11.64 -2.87 -24.03
C MET A 327 12.41 -4.16 -24.20
N ASN A 328 13.67 -4.11 -23.80
CA ASN A 328 14.56 -5.25 -23.88
C ASN A 328 14.44 -6.07 -22.60
N VAL A 329 13.95 -7.30 -22.72
CA VAL A 329 14.02 -8.30 -21.67
C VAL A 329 15.42 -8.91 -21.74
N ILE A 330 16.30 -8.42 -20.88
CA ILE A 330 17.67 -8.88 -20.77
C ILE A 330 17.73 -10.01 -19.75
N ARG A 331 18.32 -11.14 -20.16
CA ARG A 331 18.69 -12.22 -19.25
C ARG A 331 20.21 -12.28 -19.17
N ALA A 332 20.73 -11.99 -17.97
CA ALA A 332 22.12 -12.23 -17.65
C ALA A 332 22.40 -13.75 -17.63
N GLY A 333 23.57 -14.13 -18.12
CA GLY A 333 24.09 -15.49 -18.06
C GLY A 333 24.34 -15.95 -16.62
N ASP A 334 24.65 -17.23 -16.49
CA ASP A 334 24.88 -17.82 -15.17
C ASP A 334 26.23 -17.39 -14.61
N PHE A 335 26.38 -17.53 -13.29
CA PHE A 335 27.68 -17.34 -12.66
C PHE A 335 28.68 -18.38 -13.19
N PRO A 336 29.92 -17.96 -13.55
CA PRO A 336 30.94 -18.88 -14.04
C PRO A 336 31.21 -20.02 -13.04
N ALA A 337 31.33 -21.24 -13.55
CA ALA A 337 31.53 -22.40 -12.70
C ALA A 337 32.81 -22.27 -11.85
N LEU A 338 32.72 -22.71 -10.59
CA LEU A 338 33.86 -22.69 -9.67
C LEU A 338 34.98 -23.58 -10.22
N GLN A 339 36.16 -23.00 -10.43
CA GLN A 339 37.36 -23.74 -10.78
C GLN A 339 38.15 -24.07 -9.50
N PRO A 340 38.75 -25.27 -9.40
CA PRO A 340 39.61 -25.59 -8.28
C PRO A 340 40.81 -24.63 -8.27
N VAL A 341 41.01 -23.96 -7.14
CA VAL A 341 42.15 -23.08 -6.89
C VAL A 341 43.22 -23.92 -6.21
N THR A 342 44.44 -23.96 -6.76
CA THR A 342 45.59 -24.63 -6.13
C THR A 342 46.21 -23.72 -5.06
N GLU A 343 47.01 -24.27 -4.15
CA GLU A 343 47.61 -23.51 -3.01
C GLU A 343 48.46 -22.29 -3.42
N SER A 344 48.89 -22.21 -4.69
CA SER A 344 49.56 -21.04 -5.27
C SER A 344 48.87 -20.54 -6.55
N GLY A 345 47.62 -20.96 -6.78
CA GLY A 345 46.84 -20.64 -7.97
C GLY A 345 46.08 -19.32 -7.82
N GLU A 346 46.01 -18.55 -8.90
CA GLU A 346 45.16 -17.36 -8.98
C GLU A 346 43.71 -17.74 -9.25
N ILE A 347 42.77 -17.02 -8.64
CA ILE A 347 41.34 -17.14 -8.93
C ILE A 347 41.09 -16.55 -10.32
N LYS A 348 40.68 -17.39 -11.27
CA LYS A 348 40.35 -16.93 -12.62
C LYS A 348 39.04 -16.16 -12.62
N GLY A 349 39.05 -14.98 -13.23
CA GLY A 349 37.83 -14.23 -13.55
C GLY A 349 37.02 -14.97 -14.61
N GLY A 350 35.69 -14.97 -14.46
CA GLY A 350 34.77 -15.49 -15.48
C GLY A 350 34.04 -14.39 -16.22
N THR A 351 33.46 -14.75 -17.36
CA THR A 351 32.65 -13.87 -18.23
C THR A 351 31.19 -14.27 -18.16
N PHE A 352 30.29 -13.32 -18.34
CA PHE A 352 28.85 -13.56 -18.40
C PHE A 352 28.36 -13.48 -19.85
N GLY A 353 27.59 -14.46 -20.31
CA GLY A 353 26.79 -14.30 -21.52
C GLY A 353 25.60 -13.36 -21.26
N GLU A 354 25.04 -12.78 -22.31
CA GLU A 354 23.78 -12.00 -22.23
C GLU A 354 22.86 -12.41 -23.39
N SER A 355 21.57 -12.57 -23.11
CA SER A 355 20.53 -12.76 -24.11
C SER A 355 19.50 -11.64 -23.97
N LYS A 356 18.97 -11.20 -25.12
CA LYS A 356 18.14 -10.02 -25.21
C LYS A 356 16.94 -10.31 -26.11
N GLU A 357 15.75 -10.27 -25.50
CA GLU A 357 14.49 -10.35 -26.22
C GLU A 357 13.73 -9.03 -26.11
N VAL A 358 12.71 -8.84 -26.95
CA VAL A 358 11.99 -7.57 -27.05
C VAL A 358 10.51 -7.80 -26.80
N VAL A 359 9.94 -7.02 -25.89
CA VAL A 359 8.50 -6.98 -25.60
C VAL A 359 8.01 -5.54 -25.72
N GLN A 360 6.83 -5.35 -26.29
CA GLN A 360 6.23 -4.03 -26.48
C GLN A 360 4.75 -4.07 -26.11
N THR A 361 4.35 -3.17 -25.21
CA THR A 361 2.95 -2.89 -24.89
C THR A 361 2.35 -2.00 -25.97
N LYS A 362 1.11 -2.29 -26.40
CA LYS A 362 0.38 -1.49 -27.39
C LYS A 362 -0.94 -1.00 -26.80
N PRO A 363 -1.38 0.22 -27.17
CA PRO A 363 -2.68 0.73 -26.76
C PRO A 363 -3.79 0.11 -27.62
N TYR A 364 -4.81 -0.43 -26.97
CA TYR A 364 -6.03 -0.92 -27.61
C TYR A 364 -7.24 -0.16 -27.08
N GLY A 365 -8.23 0.05 -27.94
CA GLY A 365 -9.46 0.69 -27.51
C GLY A 365 -10.62 0.47 -28.45
N VAL A 366 -11.81 0.50 -27.88
CA VAL A 366 -13.09 0.37 -28.59
C VAL A 366 -14.04 1.45 -28.09
N GLN A 367 -14.73 2.10 -29.01
CA GLN A 367 -15.78 3.06 -28.69
C GLN A 367 -17.16 2.43 -28.85
N LEU A 368 -18.01 2.70 -27.88
CA LEU A 368 -19.41 2.34 -27.87
C LEU A 368 -20.27 3.57 -27.62
N ARG A 369 -21.54 3.48 -28.03
CA ARG A 369 -22.55 4.51 -27.88
C ARG A 369 -23.67 3.98 -26.98
N ILE A 370 -23.94 4.69 -25.89
CA ILE A 370 -25.15 4.48 -25.08
C ILE A 370 -26.19 5.45 -25.59
N THR A 371 -27.24 4.93 -26.24
CA THR A 371 -28.30 5.78 -26.80
C THR A 371 -29.24 6.29 -25.71
N ARG A 372 -29.89 7.43 -25.97
CA ARG A 372 -30.97 7.95 -25.12
C ARG A 372 -32.08 6.92 -24.87
N GLN A 373 -32.41 6.11 -25.87
CA GLN A 373 -33.42 5.06 -25.72
C GLN A 373 -32.99 4.00 -24.70
N MET A 374 -31.70 3.62 -24.70
CA MET A 374 -31.15 2.72 -23.69
C MET A 374 -31.23 3.34 -22.30
N LEU A 375 -30.85 4.62 -22.13
CA LEU A 375 -30.90 5.32 -20.84
C LEU A 375 -32.33 5.43 -20.27
N ILE A 376 -33.33 5.69 -21.11
CA ILE A 376 -34.73 5.83 -20.67
C ILE A 376 -35.36 4.46 -20.38
N ASN A 377 -35.04 3.46 -21.19
CA ASN A 377 -35.64 2.12 -21.10
C ASN A 377 -34.84 1.16 -20.20
N ASP A 378 -33.84 1.64 -19.44
CA ASP A 378 -32.94 0.81 -18.61
C ASP A 378 -33.59 0.25 -17.33
N GLN A 379 -34.88 -0.09 -17.38
CA GLN A 379 -35.56 -0.84 -16.33
C GLN A 379 -35.19 -2.34 -16.35
N LEU A 380 -34.62 -2.82 -17.47
CA LEU A 380 -34.26 -4.22 -17.70
C LEU A 380 -32.77 -4.52 -17.50
N GLY A 381 -31.95 -3.54 -17.12
CA GLY A 381 -30.51 -3.72 -16.89
C GLY A 381 -29.71 -4.03 -18.16
N ALA A 382 -30.16 -3.55 -19.31
CA ALA A 382 -29.50 -3.79 -20.60
C ALA A 382 -28.10 -3.15 -20.64
N ILE A 383 -27.93 -2.00 -19.99
CA ILE A 383 -26.62 -1.35 -19.83
C ILE A 383 -25.69 -2.23 -19.00
N GLU A 384 -26.21 -2.89 -17.97
CA GLU A 384 -25.41 -3.80 -17.14
C GLU A 384 -24.97 -5.05 -17.90
N GLN A 385 -25.88 -5.73 -18.60
CA GLN A 385 -25.53 -6.93 -19.35
C GLN A 385 -24.42 -6.64 -20.37
N MET A 386 -24.53 -5.49 -21.03
CA MET A 386 -23.52 -5.00 -21.95
C MET A 386 -22.17 -4.79 -21.24
N LEU A 387 -22.15 -4.11 -20.09
CA LEU A 387 -20.92 -3.86 -19.32
C LEU A 387 -20.31 -5.12 -18.70
N GLY A 388 -21.15 -5.99 -18.15
CA GLY A 388 -20.73 -7.27 -17.59
C GLY A 388 -20.08 -8.16 -18.62
N SER A 389 -20.59 -8.13 -19.87
CA SER A 389 -19.97 -8.86 -20.98
C SER A 389 -18.60 -8.31 -21.38
N TYR A 390 -18.33 -7.01 -21.18
CA TYR A 390 -17.04 -6.42 -21.56
C TYR A 390 -15.89 -6.83 -20.65
N GLY A 391 -16.09 -6.89 -19.33
CA GLY A 391 -15.01 -7.29 -18.42
C GLY A 391 -14.47 -8.68 -18.76
N VAL A 392 -15.37 -9.63 -19.03
CA VAL A 392 -15.02 -10.98 -19.49
C VAL A 392 -14.40 -10.94 -20.89
N ARG A 393 -14.99 -10.18 -21.82
CA ARG A 393 -14.50 -10.08 -23.19
C ARG A 393 -13.08 -9.51 -23.29
N VAL A 394 -12.70 -8.57 -22.41
CA VAL A 394 -11.32 -8.04 -22.37
C VAL A 394 -10.35 -9.15 -21.96
N ALA A 395 -10.68 -9.93 -20.93
CA ALA A 395 -9.85 -11.07 -20.51
C ALA A 395 -9.77 -12.17 -21.58
N ASP A 396 -10.88 -12.46 -22.27
CA ASP A 396 -10.89 -13.38 -23.42
C ASP A 396 -10.02 -12.84 -24.56
N TRP A 397 -10.09 -11.54 -24.84
CA TRP A 397 -9.28 -10.90 -25.87
C TRP A 397 -7.78 -10.91 -25.52
N GLU A 398 -7.41 -10.69 -24.25
CA GLU A 398 -6.03 -10.85 -23.79
C GLU A 398 -5.54 -12.28 -24.04
N ASN A 399 -6.39 -13.26 -23.72
CA ASN A 399 -6.13 -14.67 -23.96
C ASN A 399 -5.91 -14.95 -25.45
N ASP A 400 -6.83 -14.50 -26.31
CA ASP A 400 -6.70 -14.61 -27.77
C ASP A 400 -5.41 -13.95 -28.28
N LEU A 401 -5.02 -12.79 -27.74
CA LEU A 401 -3.79 -12.09 -28.13
C LEU A 401 -2.55 -12.92 -27.74
N VAL A 402 -2.46 -13.41 -26.50
CA VAL A 402 -1.32 -14.24 -26.07
C VAL A 402 -1.27 -15.55 -26.87
N PHE A 403 -2.42 -16.19 -27.12
CA PHE A 403 -2.49 -17.38 -27.95
C PHE A 403 -2.11 -17.11 -29.41
N SER A 404 -2.43 -15.93 -29.96
CA SER A 404 -1.97 -15.54 -31.29
C SER A 404 -0.44 -15.47 -31.38
N VAL A 405 0.22 -15.03 -30.30
CA VAL A 405 1.69 -15.03 -30.18
C VAL A 405 2.22 -16.45 -30.01
N LEU A 406 1.63 -17.26 -29.13
CA LEU A 406 2.00 -18.66 -28.94
C LEU A 406 1.91 -19.48 -30.25
N LEU A 407 0.82 -19.27 -30.99
CA LEU A 407 0.46 -20.05 -32.16
C LEU A 407 1.08 -19.52 -33.46
N SER A 408 1.84 -18.43 -33.40
CA SER A 408 2.55 -17.92 -34.57
C SER A 408 3.51 -18.97 -35.15
N ALA A 409 3.85 -18.83 -36.43
CA ALA A 409 4.70 -19.79 -37.15
C ALA A 409 4.19 -21.26 -37.04
N SER A 410 2.87 -21.46 -37.21
CA SER A 410 2.22 -22.77 -37.15
C SER A 410 2.39 -23.50 -35.82
N GLY A 411 2.19 -22.76 -34.72
CA GLY A 411 2.32 -23.27 -33.36
C GLY A 411 3.74 -23.28 -32.80
N ALA A 412 4.73 -22.77 -33.55
CA ALA A 412 6.13 -22.75 -33.12
C ALA A 412 6.50 -21.51 -32.26
N GLY A 413 5.58 -20.58 -32.05
CA GLY A 413 5.80 -19.35 -31.31
C GLY A 413 6.53 -18.29 -32.12
N PRO A 414 6.80 -17.11 -31.53
CA PRO A 414 7.47 -16.01 -32.21
C PRO A 414 8.95 -16.34 -32.45
N THR A 415 9.59 -15.65 -33.39
CA THR A 415 11.04 -15.75 -33.61
C THR A 415 11.79 -14.94 -32.57
N LEU A 416 12.71 -15.59 -31.85
CA LEU A 416 13.57 -14.95 -30.87
C LEU A 416 14.66 -14.13 -31.57
N LEU A 417 15.00 -12.98 -30.98
CA LEU A 417 15.99 -12.06 -31.53
C LEU A 417 17.42 -12.60 -31.35
N THR A 418 17.65 -13.37 -30.28
CA THR A 418 18.98 -13.90 -29.92
C THR A 418 19.54 -14.85 -30.99
N ASP A 419 18.70 -15.68 -31.62
CA ASP A 419 19.14 -16.74 -32.55
C ASP A 419 18.37 -16.80 -33.88
N ASN A 420 17.41 -15.89 -34.10
CA ASN A 420 16.52 -15.85 -35.27
C ASN A 420 15.75 -17.16 -35.52
N LYS A 421 15.49 -17.95 -34.47
CA LYS A 421 14.68 -19.18 -34.54
C LYS A 421 13.38 -18.98 -33.79
N ALA A 422 12.35 -19.74 -34.16
CA ALA A 422 11.10 -19.77 -33.40
C ALA A 422 11.36 -20.29 -31.97
N VAL A 423 10.54 -19.88 -31.01
CA VAL A 423 10.60 -20.38 -29.62
C VAL A 423 10.70 -21.90 -29.60
N PHE A 424 9.79 -22.58 -30.31
CA PHE A 424 9.80 -24.03 -30.46
C PHE A 424 10.51 -24.44 -31.75
N HIS A 425 11.72 -24.96 -31.63
CA HIS A 425 12.53 -25.35 -32.77
C HIS A 425 13.36 -26.61 -32.47
N THR A 426 13.61 -27.43 -33.48
CA THR A 426 14.41 -28.66 -33.34
C THR A 426 15.82 -28.37 -32.85
N GLY A 427 16.41 -27.27 -33.31
CA GLY A 427 17.72 -26.76 -32.86
C GLY A 427 17.77 -26.27 -31.41
N HIS A 428 16.63 -26.02 -30.77
CA HIS A 428 16.54 -25.71 -29.33
C HIS A 428 16.33 -26.97 -28.49
N GLY A 429 16.11 -28.13 -29.12
CA GLY A 429 15.80 -29.37 -28.40
C GLY A 429 14.49 -29.30 -27.62
N ASN A 430 13.54 -28.47 -28.05
CA ASN A 430 12.25 -28.28 -27.38
C ASN A 430 11.03 -28.56 -28.27
N LEU A 431 11.23 -29.16 -29.44
CA LEU A 431 10.18 -29.51 -30.38
C LEU A 431 10.28 -30.99 -30.77
N THR A 432 9.16 -31.71 -30.70
CA THR A 432 9.00 -33.01 -31.35
C THR A 432 8.05 -32.87 -32.52
N GLY A 433 8.59 -33.02 -33.75
CA GLY A 433 7.85 -32.83 -34.99
C GLY A 433 6.88 -33.98 -35.31
N THR A 434 7.15 -35.19 -34.80
CA THR A 434 6.22 -36.32 -34.93
C THR A 434 5.16 -36.20 -33.85
N GLY A 435 3.91 -36.00 -34.25
CA GLY A 435 2.78 -35.91 -33.33
C GLY A 435 2.59 -37.19 -32.53
N THR A 436 2.59 -37.08 -31.20
CA THR A 436 2.27 -38.20 -30.30
C THR A 436 1.17 -37.82 -29.33
N ALA A 437 0.29 -38.79 -29.04
CA ALA A 437 -0.77 -38.63 -28.05
C ALA A 437 -0.18 -38.41 -26.65
N ILE A 438 -0.99 -37.81 -25.78
CA ILE A 438 -0.64 -37.54 -24.38
C ILE A 438 -0.59 -38.87 -23.62
N THR A 439 0.61 -39.34 -23.29
CA THR A 439 0.86 -40.62 -22.58
C THR A 439 2.04 -40.46 -21.62
N VAL A 440 2.20 -41.39 -20.69
CA VAL A 440 3.35 -41.40 -19.75
C VAL A 440 4.68 -41.39 -20.51
N ALA A 441 4.78 -42.12 -21.63
CA ALA A 441 6.00 -42.19 -22.44
C ALA A 441 6.29 -40.86 -23.16
N SER A 442 5.28 -40.24 -23.80
CA SER A 442 5.46 -38.99 -24.54
C SER A 442 5.79 -37.82 -23.62
N ILE A 443 5.17 -37.74 -22.44
CA ILE A 443 5.53 -36.75 -21.41
C ILE A 443 6.93 -37.00 -20.85
N GLY A 444 7.33 -38.27 -20.68
CA GLY A 444 8.68 -38.64 -20.28
C GLY A 444 9.75 -38.05 -21.21
N ILE A 445 9.50 -38.06 -22.52
CA ILE A 445 10.38 -37.43 -23.51
C ILE A 445 10.42 -35.92 -23.33
N GLY A 446 9.26 -35.24 -23.23
CA GLY A 446 9.19 -33.79 -23.04
C GLY A 446 9.91 -33.33 -21.76
N ARG A 447 9.71 -34.05 -20.65
CA ARG A 447 10.41 -33.81 -19.38
C ARG A 447 11.92 -33.98 -19.51
N ALA A 448 12.38 -35.03 -20.19
CA ALA A 448 13.80 -35.24 -20.42
C ALA A 448 14.42 -34.15 -21.29
N MET A 449 13.69 -33.65 -22.29
CA MET A 449 14.13 -32.55 -23.16
C MET A 449 14.25 -31.24 -22.38
N MET A 450 13.26 -30.89 -21.55
CA MET A 450 13.32 -29.71 -20.67
C MET A 450 14.45 -29.82 -19.63
N ALA A 451 14.63 -30.98 -19.00
CA ALA A 451 15.70 -31.17 -18.02
C ALA A 451 17.11 -31.09 -18.65
N LYS A 452 17.24 -31.44 -19.94
CA LYS A 452 18.50 -31.37 -20.70
C LYS A 452 18.80 -29.98 -21.25
N GLN A 453 17.88 -29.01 -21.10
CA GLN A 453 18.11 -27.64 -21.53
C GLN A 453 19.35 -27.07 -20.87
N LYS A 454 20.08 -26.28 -21.64
CA LYS A 454 21.31 -25.64 -21.20
C LYS A 454 21.10 -24.15 -21.12
N SER A 455 21.74 -23.53 -20.13
CA SER A 455 21.88 -22.10 -20.03
C SER A 455 22.74 -21.54 -21.16
N LEU A 456 22.89 -20.22 -21.20
CA LEU A 456 23.63 -19.51 -22.24
C LEU A 456 25.11 -19.93 -22.22
N ASP A 457 25.63 -20.21 -21.02
CA ASP A 457 27.00 -20.67 -20.78
C ASP A 457 27.15 -22.21 -20.80
N GLY A 458 26.11 -22.94 -21.24
CA GLY A 458 26.16 -24.39 -21.44
C GLY A 458 25.88 -25.25 -20.21
N ILE A 459 25.57 -24.65 -19.06
CA ILE A 459 25.21 -25.33 -17.80
C ILE A 459 23.82 -25.97 -17.94
N LYS A 460 23.64 -27.22 -17.48
CA LYS A 460 22.34 -27.89 -17.52
C LYS A 460 21.39 -27.30 -16.47
N LEU A 461 20.21 -26.87 -16.89
CA LEU A 461 19.24 -26.17 -16.03
C LEU A 461 18.33 -27.11 -15.22
N ASN A 462 18.19 -28.37 -15.62
CA ASN A 462 17.34 -29.36 -14.95
C ASN A 462 15.89 -28.86 -14.70
N LEU A 463 15.33 -28.16 -15.68
CA LEU A 463 13.98 -27.60 -15.61
C LEU A 463 12.92 -28.70 -15.58
N LYS A 464 11.90 -28.49 -14.75
CA LYS A 464 10.76 -29.39 -14.61
C LYS A 464 9.49 -28.69 -15.11
N PRO A 465 8.63 -29.36 -15.88
CA PRO A 465 7.33 -28.78 -16.23
C PRO A 465 6.40 -28.74 -15.03
N LYS A 466 5.58 -27.69 -14.98
CA LYS A 466 4.52 -27.46 -13.99
C LYS A 466 3.14 -27.44 -14.66
N THR A 467 3.04 -26.88 -15.86
CA THR A 467 1.77 -26.74 -16.59
C THR A 467 1.81 -27.58 -17.87
N ILE A 468 0.75 -28.35 -18.12
CA ILE A 468 0.49 -28.98 -19.42
C ILE A 468 -0.68 -28.25 -20.08
N LEU A 469 -0.43 -27.70 -21.27
CA LEU A 469 -1.40 -26.93 -22.03
C LEU A 469 -1.75 -27.70 -23.31
N CYS A 470 -3.04 -27.88 -23.58
CA CYS A 470 -3.52 -28.64 -24.73
C CYS A 470 -4.83 -28.09 -25.31
N GLY A 471 -5.20 -28.54 -26.51
CA GLY A 471 -6.53 -28.27 -27.06
C GLY A 471 -7.64 -29.00 -26.29
N PRO A 472 -8.91 -28.57 -26.44
CA PRO A 472 -10.06 -29.14 -25.72
C PRO A 472 -10.27 -30.63 -26.01
N ASP A 473 -9.89 -31.12 -27.19
CA ASP A 473 -10.06 -32.53 -27.57
C ASP A 473 -9.12 -33.49 -26.82
N SER A 474 -8.08 -32.96 -26.16
CA SER A 474 -7.04 -33.75 -25.50
C SER A 474 -6.98 -33.53 -23.97
N ILE A 475 -7.84 -32.67 -23.43
CA ILE A 475 -7.84 -32.33 -21.99
C ILE A 475 -8.13 -33.54 -21.10
N THR A 476 -9.08 -34.40 -21.49
CA THR A 476 -9.40 -35.62 -20.75
C THR A 476 -8.19 -36.55 -20.62
N SER A 477 -7.33 -36.59 -21.64
CA SER A 477 -6.09 -37.38 -21.59
C SER A 477 -5.07 -36.77 -20.63
N ALA A 478 -4.99 -35.44 -20.56
CA ALA A 478 -4.14 -34.74 -19.61
C ALA A 478 -4.64 -34.90 -18.15
N GLU A 479 -5.96 -34.81 -17.92
CA GLU A 479 -6.57 -35.00 -16.59
C GLU A 479 -6.38 -36.42 -16.06
N GLN A 480 -6.49 -37.44 -16.92
CA GLN A 480 -6.24 -38.84 -16.53
C GLN A 480 -4.82 -39.07 -16.00
N LEU A 481 -3.84 -38.29 -16.45
CA LEU A 481 -2.46 -38.39 -15.95
C LEU A 481 -2.28 -37.75 -14.58
N VAL A 482 -3.06 -36.73 -14.28
CA VAL A 482 -3.01 -36.00 -13.00
C VAL A 482 -3.85 -36.72 -11.94
N ALA A 483 -4.93 -37.37 -12.36
CA ALA A 483 -5.81 -38.12 -11.48
C ALA A 483 -5.06 -39.24 -10.73
N THR A 484 -5.36 -39.36 -9.43
CA THR A 484 -4.85 -40.46 -8.60
C THR A 484 -5.71 -41.70 -8.85
N ILE A 485 -5.50 -42.35 -9.99
CA ILE A 485 -6.18 -43.60 -10.36
C ILE A 485 -5.32 -44.76 -9.86
N THR A 486 -5.91 -45.69 -9.10
CA THR A 486 -5.25 -46.95 -8.74
C THR A 486 -5.11 -47.78 -10.02
N PRO A 487 -3.89 -48.02 -10.52
CA PRO A 487 -3.72 -48.69 -11.79
C PRO A 487 -4.12 -50.17 -11.68
N SER A 488 -4.78 -50.69 -12.71
CA SER A 488 -5.15 -52.11 -12.80
C SER A 488 -3.95 -53.04 -12.97
N ALA A 489 -2.79 -52.50 -13.39
CA ALA A 489 -1.52 -53.21 -13.50
C ALA A 489 -0.35 -52.30 -13.07
N PRO A 490 0.70 -52.83 -12.41
CA PRO A 490 1.82 -52.03 -11.90
C PRO A 490 2.55 -51.19 -12.95
N GLY A 491 2.60 -51.66 -14.21
CA GLY A 491 3.27 -50.97 -15.33
C GLY A 491 2.52 -49.73 -15.85
N ASN A 492 1.26 -49.53 -15.45
CA ASN A 492 0.43 -48.39 -15.87
C ASN A 492 0.37 -47.29 -14.80
N ALA A 493 1.13 -47.42 -13.71
CA ALA A 493 1.18 -46.44 -12.66
C ALA A 493 1.79 -45.13 -13.16
N VAL A 494 1.04 -44.03 -13.13
CA VAL A 494 1.59 -42.71 -13.44
C VAL A 494 2.50 -42.26 -12.31
N PRO A 495 3.79 -41.93 -12.59
CA PRO A 495 4.70 -41.47 -11.55
C PRO A 495 4.21 -40.19 -10.86
N GLU A 496 4.47 -40.05 -9.56
CA GLU A 496 4.05 -38.87 -8.77
C GLU A 496 4.53 -37.54 -9.35
N SER A 497 5.74 -37.53 -9.89
CA SER A 497 6.30 -36.35 -10.54
C SER A 497 5.59 -35.91 -11.83
N MET A 498 4.70 -36.73 -12.40
CA MET A 498 3.79 -36.34 -13.50
C MET A 498 2.41 -35.93 -12.99
N ARG A 499 2.01 -36.39 -11.80
CA ARG A 499 0.74 -36.00 -11.16
C ARG A 499 0.73 -34.56 -10.66
N ASN A 500 1.90 -33.96 -10.45
CA ASN A 500 2.02 -32.56 -10.05
C ASN A 500 1.86 -31.57 -11.22
N LEU A 501 1.57 -32.04 -12.44
CA LEU A 501 1.26 -31.17 -13.56
C LEU A 501 -0.14 -30.57 -13.40
N MET A 502 -0.28 -29.29 -13.73
CA MET A 502 -1.56 -28.62 -13.82
C MET A 502 -2.09 -28.68 -15.26
N PRO A 503 -3.19 -29.41 -15.53
CA PRO A 503 -3.77 -29.47 -16.86
C PRO A 503 -4.56 -28.20 -17.15
N ALA A 504 -4.28 -27.60 -18.30
CA ALA A 504 -4.97 -26.43 -18.80
C ALA A 504 -5.38 -26.68 -20.26
N SER A 505 -6.60 -26.30 -20.62
CA SER A 505 -7.09 -26.38 -22.00
C SER A 505 -7.53 -25.02 -22.50
N ASP A 506 -7.26 -24.76 -23.78
CA ASP A 506 -7.78 -23.58 -24.46
C ASP A 506 -8.29 -23.93 -25.86
N ALA A 507 -9.43 -23.37 -26.24
CA ALA A 507 -10.05 -23.59 -27.55
C ALA A 507 -9.25 -22.97 -28.70
N SER A 508 -8.35 -22.03 -28.40
CA SER A 508 -7.49 -21.39 -29.39
C SER A 508 -6.46 -22.35 -29.99
N ILE A 509 -6.10 -23.43 -29.28
CA ILE A 509 -5.13 -24.42 -29.77
C ILE A 509 -5.84 -25.36 -30.74
N PRO A 510 -5.50 -25.34 -32.03
CA PRO A 510 -6.07 -26.26 -32.99
C PRO A 510 -5.49 -27.67 -32.82
N ASP A 511 -6.29 -28.66 -33.19
CA ASP A 511 -5.91 -30.07 -33.25
C ASP A 511 -5.49 -30.67 -31.88
N TYR A 512 -4.58 -31.63 -31.90
CA TYR A 512 -4.13 -32.38 -30.72
C TYR A 512 -2.79 -31.86 -30.15
N ALA A 513 -2.34 -30.68 -30.60
CA ALA A 513 -1.06 -30.12 -30.17
C ALA A 513 -1.07 -29.85 -28.65
N TRP A 514 0.09 -30.11 -28.03
CA TRP A 514 0.24 -29.89 -26.59
C TRP A 514 1.62 -29.33 -26.27
N TYR A 515 1.66 -28.60 -25.16
CA TYR A 515 2.78 -27.83 -24.68
C TYR A 515 3.05 -28.15 -23.22
N LEU A 516 4.31 -28.16 -22.84
CA LEU A 516 4.75 -28.20 -21.46
C LEU A 516 5.45 -26.90 -21.14
N PHE A 517 5.10 -26.30 -20.01
CA PHE A 517 5.73 -25.10 -19.49
C PHE A 517 6.29 -25.36 -18.09
N ALA A 518 7.48 -24.82 -17.84
CA ALA A 518 8.03 -24.67 -16.52
C ALA A 518 7.24 -23.59 -15.74
N ASP A 519 7.53 -23.45 -14.46
CA ASP A 519 6.99 -22.37 -13.66
C ASP A 519 7.45 -21.01 -14.23
N PRO A 520 6.54 -20.07 -14.55
CA PRO A 520 6.92 -18.76 -15.06
C PRO A 520 7.83 -17.97 -14.11
N GLU A 521 7.79 -18.25 -12.80
CA GLU A 521 8.71 -17.63 -11.83
C GLU A 521 10.15 -18.16 -11.94
N VAL A 522 10.33 -19.41 -12.39
CA VAL A 522 11.65 -20.06 -12.49
C VAL A 522 12.27 -19.84 -13.86
N ALA A 523 11.49 -20.09 -14.91
CA ALA A 523 11.94 -20.01 -16.29
C ALA A 523 10.82 -19.47 -17.20
N PRO A 524 10.58 -18.14 -17.18
CA PRO A 524 9.56 -17.52 -18.03
C PRO A 524 9.92 -17.66 -19.50
N VAL A 525 9.01 -18.28 -20.26
CA VAL A 525 9.11 -18.42 -21.73
C VAL A 525 8.30 -17.33 -22.42
N PHE A 526 7.09 -17.09 -21.93
CA PHE A 526 6.22 -16.02 -22.41
C PHE A 526 6.06 -14.97 -21.32
N VAL A 527 5.99 -13.72 -21.75
CA VAL A 527 5.79 -12.57 -20.88
C VAL A 527 4.65 -11.75 -21.46
N TYR A 528 3.75 -11.31 -20.58
CA TYR A 528 2.78 -10.28 -20.93
C TYR A 528 3.13 -8.99 -20.19
N SER A 529 2.89 -7.87 -20.84
CA SER A 529 3.25 -6.56 -20.35
C SER A 529 2.04 -5.66 -20.25
N ASN A 530 1.89 -5.01 -19.10
CA ASN A 530 0.92 -3.95 -18.89
C ASN A 530 1.68 -2.62 -18.75
N LEU A 531 1.03 -1.51 -19.08
CA LEU A 531 1.61 -0.20 -18.87
C LEU A 531 1.64 0.14 -17.37
N GLU A 532 2.76 0.69 -16.88
CA GLU A 532 2.90 1.07 -15.48
C GLU A 532 1.81 2.08 -15.08
N GLY A 533 1.11 1.80 -13.98
CA GLY A 533 -0.04 2.59 -13.53
C GLY A 533 -1.37 2.30 -14.27
N PHE A 534 -1.36 1.48 -15.33
CA PHE A 534 -2.53 1.14 -16.13
C PHE A 534 -2.62 -0.39 -16.36
N GLU A 535 -3.01 -1.10 -15.31
CA GLU A 535 -2.96 -2.57 -15.29
C GLU A 535 -4.28 -3.25 -15.67
N GLY A 536 -5.37 -2.48 -15.77
CA GLY A 536 -6.70 -2.98 -16.11
C GLY A 536 -7.38 -2.13 -17.19
N PRO A 537 -8.50 -2.60 -17.74
CA PRO A 537 -9.27 -1.84 -18.70
C PRO A 537 -9.91 -0.60 -18.05
N ARG A 538 -9.94 0.51 -18.78
CA ARG A 538 -10.52 1.78 -18.31
C ARG A 538 -11.63 2.24 -19.24
N LEU A 539 -12.76 2.64 -18.65
CA LEU A 539 -13.86 3.31 -19.34
C LEU A 539 -13.78 4.81 -19.09
N THR A 540 -13.95 5.57 -20.16
CA THR A 540 -14.14 7.01 -20.10
C THR A 540 -15.32 7.38 -20.97
N ALA A 541 -16.11 8.33 -20.51
CA ALA A 541 -17.30 8.74 -21.22
C ALA A 541 -17.23 10.22 -21.60
N GLU A 542 -17.79 10.53 -22.76
CA GLU A 542 -17.86 11.86 -23.31
C GLU A 542 -19.29 12.12 -23.82
N ASP A 543 -19.81 13.29 -23.49
CA ASP A 543 -21.03 13.82 -24.08
C ASP A 543 -20.68 14.49 -25.41
N THR A 544 -21.28 14.04 -26.51
CA THR A 544 -21.02 14.61 -27.83
C THR A 544 -22.31 15.08 -28.49
N PHE A 545 -22.31 16.31 -28.98
CA PHE A 545 -23.44 16.96 -29.66
C PHE A 545 -24.00 16.19 -30.87
N ASP A 546 -23.20 15.35 -31.52
CA ASP A 546 -23.61 14.62 -32.71
C ASP A 546 -24.64 13.50 -32.44
N VAL A 547 -24.77 13.04 -31.19
CA VAL A 547 -25.56 11.84 -30.86
C VAL A 547 -26.48 12.11 -29.68
N GLN A 548 -27.71 11.59 -29.73
CA GLN A 548 -28.63 11.59 -28.59
C GLN A 548 -28.24 10.48 -27.60
N GLY A 549 -27.33 10.78 -26.68
CA GLY A 549 -26.83 9.84 -25.67
C GLY A 549 -25.39 10.15 -25.26
N MET A 550 -24.65 9.13 -24.82
CA MET A 550 -23.26 9.26 -24.38
C MET A 550 -22.35 8.34 -25.20
N LYS A 551 -21.14 8.81 -25.51
CA LYS A 551 -20.08 7.97 -26.08
C LYS A 551 -19.21 7.45 -24.94
N VAL A 552 -18.93 6.16 -24.94
CA VAL A 552 -18.06 5.52 -23.95
C VAL A 552 -16.92 4.87 -24.71
N LYS A 553 -15.68 5.14 -24.32
CA LYS A 553 -14.50 4.45 -24.84
C LYS A 553 -13.94 3.53 -23.75
N LEU A 554 -13.67 2.28 -24.13
CA LEU A 554 -12.88 1.34 -23.36
C LEU A 554 -11.47 1.38 -23.91
N GLU A 555 -10.48 1.63 -23.06
CA GLU A 555 -9.07 1.58 -23.39
C GLU A 555 -8.39 0.51 -22.53
N HIS A 556 -7.44 -0.21 -23.12
CA HIS A 556 -6.64 -1.19 -22.41
C HIS A 556 -5.27 -1.30 -23.08
N ASP A 557 -4.21 -1.17 -22.29
CA ASP A 557 -2.83 -1.14 -22.74
C ASP A 557 -2.18 -2.51 -22.42
N PHE A 558 -1.93 -3.32 -23.45
CA PHE A 558 -1.47 -4.70 -23.27
C PHE A 558 -0.43 -5.11 -24.31
N GLY A 559 0.48 -6.00 -23.93
CA GLY A 559 1.50 -6.56 -24.79
C GLY A 559 1.79 -8.01 -24.44
N ALA A 560 2.23 -8.79 -25.41
CA ALA A 560 2.64 -10.16 -25.22
C ALA A 560 3.87 -10.46 -26.09
N GLY A 561 4.81 -11.21 -25.56
CA GLY A 561 6.03 -11.62 -26.26
C GLY A 561 6.67 -12.86 -25.63
N ALA A 562 7.70 -13.37 -26.29
CA ALA A 562 8.53 -14.44 -25.75
C ALA A 562 9.84 -13.88 -25.19
N SER A 563 10.27 -14.42 -24.06
CA SER A 563 11.52 -14.05 -23.38
C SER A 563 12.58 -15.15 -23.42
N ASP A 564 12.17 -16.42 -23.55
CA ASP A 564 13.08 -17.57 -23.55
C ASP A 564 12.41 -18.76 -24.26
N TYR A 565 13.18 -19.79 -24.62
CA TYR A 565 12.70 -21.07 -25.16
C TYR A 565 12.93 -22.25 -24.23
N ARG A 566 13.82 -22.12 -23.24
CA ARG A 566 14.31 -23.26 -22.43
C ARG A 566 13.27 -23.81 -21.47
N GLY A 567 12.39 -22.94 -20.98
CA GLY A 567 11.32 -23.31 -20.05
C GLY A 567 10.12 -24.00 -20.70
N ALA A 568 10.16 -24.31 -22.00
CA ALA A 568 9.00 -24.86 -22.70
C ALA A 568 9.37 -26.04 -23.60
N TYR A 569 8.37 -26.85 -23.91
CA TYR A 569 8.45 -27.94 -24.89
C TYR A 569 7.14 -28.06 -25.65
N ARG A 570 7.20 -28.37 -26.95
CA ARG A 570 6.06 -28.59 -27.82
C ARG A 570 6.07 -29.97 -28.47
N ASN A 571 4.88 -30.54 -28.57
CA ASN A 571 4.60 -31.68 -29.43
C ASN A 571 3.48 -31.34 -30.43
N ALA A 572 3.61 -31.80 -31.67
CA ALA A 572 2.58 -31.61 -32.69
C ALA A 572 1.25 -32.33 -32.37
N GLY A 573 1.28 -33.31 -31.46
CA GLY A 573 0.09 -34.01 -31.00
C GLY A 573 -0.44 -35.07 -31.96
N ALA A 574 -1.13 -36.05 -31.43
CA ALA A 574 -1.91 -37.01 -32.20
C ALA A 574 -3.18 -37.37 -31.43
N ALA A 575 -4.21 -37.83 -32.15
CA ALA A 575 -5.45 -38.26 -31.54
C ALA A 575 -5.18 -39.34 -30.46
N PRO A 576 -5.88 -39.28 -29.32
CA PRO A 576 -5.83 -40.36 -28.34
C PRO A 576 -6.35 -41.66 -28.97
N VAL A 577 -5.64 -42.77 -28.72
CA VAL A 577 -5.97 -44.11 -29.26
C VAL A 577 -6.93 -44.84 -28.33
#